data_AF-A0A3S3UXL1-F1
#
_entry.id   AF-A0A3S3UXL1-F1
#
_cell.length_a   1.000
_cell.length_b   1.000
_cell.length_c   1.000
_cell.angle_alpha   90.00
_cell.angle_beta   90.00
_cell.angle_gamma   90.00
#
_symmetry.space_group_name_H-M   'P 1'
#
loop_
_entity.id
_entity.type
_entity.pdbx_description
1 polymer ?
#
loop_
_entity_poly.entity_id
_entity_poly.type
_entity_poly.pdbx_seq_one_letter_code
_entity_poly.pdbx_strand_id
1 'polypeptide(L)' 'MDIATLLAFAAAFFVFAASPGPDNMTIVARTISNGAASGIAYGAGTVVGILIFLALAAFGLSIIAAKMAIVMTMLRYG' A
#
# COMPACT_ATOMS: atom_id res chain seq x y z
N MET A 1 13.14 0.19 18.73
CA MET A 1 13.96 0.42 17.52
C MET A 1 15.08 1.35 17.92
N ASP A 2 16.34 0.97 17.73
CA ASP A 2 17.46 1.87 18.01
C ASP A 2 17.55 2.99 16.94
N ILE A 3 18.35 4.03 17.22
CA ILE A 3 18.51 5.17 16.31
C ILE A 3 19.08 4.72 14.95
N ALA A 4 19.97 3.73 14.95
CA ALA A 4 20.62 3.24 13.74
C ALA A 4 19.63 2.57 12.79
N THR A 5 18.71 1.75 13.33
CA THR A 5 17.63 1.08 12.60
C THR A 5 16.66 2.11 12.02
N LEU A 6 16.32 3.15 12.80
CA LEU A 6 15.47 4.25 12.33
C LEU A 6 16.11 4.99 11.15
N LEU A 7 17.39 5.32 11.23
CA LEU A 7 18.13 5.99 10.15
C LEU A 7 18.26 5.11 8.91
N ALA A 8 18.57 3.82 9.07
CA ALA A 8 18.64 2.87 7.96
C ALA A 8 17.27 2.71 7.26
N PHE A 9 16.19 2.62 8.04
CA PHE A 9 14.84 2.56 7.52
C PHE A 9 14.45 3.83 6.76
N ALA A 10 14.74 5.00 7.33
CA ALA A 10 14.47 6.28 6.69
C ALA A 10 15.24 6.43 5.37
N ALA A 11 16.52 6.05 5.35
CA ALA A 11 17.34 6.08 4.13
C ALA A 11 16.78 5.14 3.05
N ALA A 12 16.38 3.93 3.41
CA ALA A 12 15.78 2.97 2.47
C ALA A 12 14.47 3.53 1.88
N PHE A 13 13.59 4.09 2.72
CA PHE A 13 12.34 4.70 2.26
C PHE A 13 12.56 5.97 1.43
N PHE A 14 13.61 6.74 1.72
CA PHE A 14 13.98 7.90 0.92
C PHE A 14 14.33 7.49 -0.52
N VAL A 15 15.18 6.46 -0.68
CA VAL A 15 15.53 5.91 -2.00
C VAL A 15 14.30 5.35 -2.69
N PHE A 16 13.45 4.63 -1.96
CA PHE A 16 12.21 4.06 -2.50
C PHE A 16 11.24 5.16 -2.99
N ALA A 17 11.08 6.24 -2.23
CA ALA A 17 10.22 7.36 -2.58
C ALA A 17 10.74 8.16 -3.78
N ALA A 18 12.05 8.22 -3.97
CA ALA A 18 12.67 8.90 -5.13
C ALA A 18 12.46 8.14 -6.45
N SER A 19 12.27 6.82 -6.39
CA SER A 19 11.98 6.02 -7.58
C SER A 19 10.52 6.21 -8.01
N PRO A 20 10.23 6.78 -9.20
CA PRO A 20 8.87 6.74 -9.72
C PRO A 20 8.44 5.28 -9.85
N GLY A 21 7.38 4.92 -9.12
CA GLY A 21 6.88 3.55 -9.12
C GLY A 21 6.36 3.14 -10.50
N PRO A 22 6.22 1.82 -10.74
CA PRO A 22 5.70 1.31 -12.01
C PRO A 22 4.34 1.92 -12.36
N ASP A 23 3.47 2.15 -11.37
CA ASP A 23 2.14 2.76 -11.54
C ASP A 23 2.21 4.18 -12.14
N ASN A 24 3.03 5.05 -11.55
CA ASN A 24 3.26 6.42 -12.04
C ASN A 24 3.84 6.41 -13.46
N MET A 25 4.76 5.48 -13.74
CA MET A 25 5.34 5.33 -15.08
C MET A 25 4.29 4.91 -16.12
N THR A 26 3.36 4.00 -15.76
CA THR A 26 2.25 3.62 -16.65
C THR A 26 1.26 4.76 -16.87
N ILE A 27 0.94 5.57 -15.85
CA ILE A 27 0.10 6.77 -16.02
C ILE A 27 0.75 7.72 -17.02
N VAL A 28 2.04 8.01 -16.86
CA VAL A 28 2.79 8.89 -17.76
C VAL A 28 2.83 8.32 -19.18
N ALA A 29 3.15 7.04 -19.34
CA ALA A 29 3.16 6.38 -20.66
C ALA A 29 1.78 6.44 -21.32
N ARG A 30 0.70 6.13 -20.59
CA ARG A 30 -0.67 6.17 -21.11
C ARG A 30 -1.08 7.59 -21.51
N THR A 31 -0.69 8.58 -20.70
CA THR A 31 -0.93 10.01 -20.93
C THR A 31 -0.22 10.49 -22.20
N ILE A 32 1.05 10.13 -22.38
CA ILE A 32 1.84 10.51 -23.55
C ILE A 32 1.29 9.83 -24.81
N SER A 33 0.98 8.54 -24.76
CA SER A 33 0.55 7.78 -25.95
C SER A 33 -0.91 8.01 -26.35
N ASN A 34 -1.81 8.30 -25.41
CA ASN A 34 -3.27 8.33 -25.65
C ASN A 34 -3.94 9.62 -25.14
N GLY A 35 -3.17 10.61 -24.69
CA GLY A 35 -3.66 11.87 -24.16
C GLY A 35 -4.07 11.84 -22.69
N ALA A 36 -4.29 13.03 -22.13
CA ALA A 36 -4.57 13.24 -20.70
C ALA A 36 -5.79 12.47 -20.19
N ALA A 37 -6.86 12.37 -20.98
CA ALA A 37 -8.07 11.65 -20.60
C ALA A 37 -7.79 10.16 -20.32
N SER A 38 -6.90 9.52 -21.10
CA SER A 38 -6.52 8.13 -20.89
C SER A 38 -5.71 7.92 -19.63
N GLY A 39 -4.80 8.85 -19.32
CA GLY A 39 -4.06 8.86 -18.06
C GLY A 39 -4.96 9.02 -16.84
N ILE A 40 -5.91 9.96 -16.90
CA ILE A 40 -6.89 10.18 -15.82
C ILE A 40 -7.77 8.95 -15.62
N ALA A 41 -8.27 8.34 -16.71
CA ALA A 41 -9.10 7.15 -16.63
C ALA A 41 -8.33 5.96 -16.01
N TYR A 42 -7.07 5.77 -16.39
CA TYR A 42 -6.21 4.75 -15.78
C TYR A 42 -6.00 5.02 -14.28
N GLY A 43 -5.58 6.24 -13.93
CA GLY A 43 -5.34 6.62 -12.53
C GLY A 43 -6.59 6.46 -11.66
N ALA A 44 -7.77 6.86 -12.16
CA ALA A 44 -9.04 6.66 -11.46
C ALA A 44 -9.34 5.16 -11.24
N GLY A 45 -9.12 4.33 -12.26
CA GLY A 45 -9.27 2.87 -12.15
C GLY A 45 -8.32 2.26 -11.11
N THR A 46 -7.04 2.68 -11.11
CA THR A 46 -6.06 2.23 -10.12
C THR A 46 -6.47 2.61 -8.70
N VAL A 47 -6.87 3.86 -8.46
CA VAL A 47 -7.31 4.32 -7.14
C VAL A 47 -8.52 3.52 -6.65
N VAL A 48 -9.52 3.31 -7.50
CA VAL A 48 -10.69 2.49 -7.17
C VAL A 48 -10.27 1.05 -6.81
N GLY A 49 -9.38 0.45 -7.60
CA GLY A 49 -8.85 -0.89 -7.33
C GLY A 49 -8.13 -0.99 -5.98
N ILE A 50 -7.28 0.00 -5.66
CA ILE A 50 -6.58 0.08 -4.38
C ILE A 50 -7.58 0.20 -3.22
N LEU A 51 -8.61 1.05 -3.35
CA LEU A 51 -9.61 1.22 -2.29
C LEU A 51 -10.42 -0.06 -2.05
N ILE A 52 -10.80 -0.77 -3.12
CA ILE A 52 -11.48 -2.07 -3.00
C ILE A 52 -10.56 -3.09 -2.31
N PHE A 53 -9.31 -3.20 -2.76
CA PHE A 53 -8.35 -4.12 -2.17
C PHE A 53 -8.10 -3.79 -0.69
N LEU A 54 -7.92 -2.51 -0.35
CA LEU A 54 -7.73 -2.03 1.01
C LEU A 54 -8.94 -2.33 1.88
N ALA A 55 -10.16 -2.13 1.37
CA ALA A 55 -11.37 -2.47 2.09
C ALA A 55 -11.43 -3.98 2.37
N LEU A 56 -11.19 -4.82 1.35
CA LEU A 56 -11.14 -6.27 1.53
C LEU A 56 -10.06 -6.69 2.52
N ALA A 57 -8.88 -6.08 2.47
CA ALA A 57 -7.79 -6.36 3.40
C ALA A 57 -8.16 -5.93 4.84
N ALA A 58 -8.71 -4.73 5.04
CA ALA A 58 -9.09 -4.21 6.36
C ALA A 58 -10.25 -5.00 6.98
N PHE A 59 -11.33 -5.22 6.22
CA PHE A 59 -12.48 -5.99 6.70
C PHE A 59 -12.18 -7.50 6.77
N GLY A 60 -11.34 -8.04 5.88
CA GLY A 60 -10.85 -9.41 5.98
C GLY A 60 -9.94 -9.62 7.19
N LEU A 61 -9.08 -8.65 7.51
CA LEU A 61 -8.26 -8.68 8.71
C LEU A 61 -9.10 -8.62 9.98
N SER A 62 -10.24 -7.93 9.98
CA SER A 62 -11.21 -7.98 11.08
C SER A 62 -11.70 -9.41 11.37
N ILE A 63 -11.97 -10.21 10.33
CA ILE A 63 -12.35 -11.62 10.48
C ILE A 63 -11.22 -12.45 11.10
N ILE A 64 -9.98 -12.22 10.66
CA ILE A 64 -8.80 -12.90 11.22
C ILE A 64 -8.59 -12.49 12.68
N ALA A 65 -8.72 -11.20 13.00
CA ALA A 65 -8.60 -10.67 14.35
C ALA A 65 -9.64 -11.30 15.30
N ALA A 66 -10.88 -11.49 14.84
CA ALA A 66 -11.91 -12.18 15.62
C ALA A 66 -11.53 -13.63 15.94
N LYS A 67 -10.90 -14.36 15.00
CA LYS A 67 -10.40 -15.73 15.25
C LYS A 67 -9.15 -15.77 16.12
N MET A 68 -8.31 -14.74 16.03
CA MET A 68 -7.09 -14.58 16.82
C MET A 68 -7.35 -14.11 18.25
N ALA A 69 -8.60 -13.76 18.61
CA ALA A 69 -8.95 -13.29 19.94
C ALA A 69 -8.52 -14.27 21.05
N ILE A 70 -8.70 -15.58 20.85
CA ILE A 70 -8.26 -16.61 21.80
C ILE A 70 -6.73 -16.67 21.90
N VAL A 71 -6.03 -16.63 20.76
CA VAL A 71 -4.55 -16.66 20.71
C VAL A 71 -3.95 -15.42 21.39
N MET A 72 -4.50 -14.24 21.12
CA MET A 72 -4.12 -12.98 21.77
C MET A 72 -4.44 -12.98 23.27
N THR A 73 -5.54 -13.62 23.69
CA THR A 73 -5.88 -13.75 25.11
C THR A 73 -4.91 -14.68 25.83
N MET A 74 -4.54 -15.80 25.21
CA MET A 74 -3.51 -16.69 25.75
C MET A 74 -2.15 -16.00 25.83
N LEU A 75 -1.74 -15.23 24.81
CA LEU A 75 -0.50 -14.44 24.86
C LEU A 75 -0.52 -13.33 25.90
N ARG A 76 -1.69 -12.76 26.22
CA ARG A 76 -1.82 -11.66 27.18
C ARG A 76 -1.69 -12.12 28.63
N TYR A 77 -2.12 -13.34 28.92
CA TYR A 77 -2.12 -13.91 30.27
C TYR A 77 -1.11 -15.05 30.45
N GLY A 78 -0.48 -15.51 29.37
CA GLY A 78 0.66 -16.41 29.38
C GLY A 78 1.99 -15.68 29.55
#